data_AF-A0A7W4PKT4-F1
#
_entry.id   AF-A0A7W4PKT4-F1
#
_cell.length_a   1.000
_cell.length_b   1.000
_cell.length_c   1.000
_cell.angle_alpha   90.00
_cell.angle_beta   90.00
_cell.angle_gamma   90.00
#
_symmetry.space_group_name_H-M   'P 1'
#
loop_
_entity.id
_entity.type
_entity.pdbx_description
1 polymer ?
#
loop_
_entity_poly.entity_id
_entity_poly.type
_entity_poly.pdbx_seq_one_letter_code
_entity_poly.pdbx_strand_id
1 'polypeptide(L)'
;MGMFGAGSAPPGTIGSDGDATRYVKHLIDRYNEYAKSEPSRTRKFAFAVIYKVIERKFGSNWKLISLNQFEDVCTFLKNRIGRTRIGKLNAAKGYPLFSSFEVFTIKNRK
;
A
#
# COMPACT_ATOMS: atom_id res chain seq x y z
N MET A 1 -13.65 -6.89 31.76
CA MET A 1 -12.87 -7.97 31.09
C MET A 1 -12.73 -7.60 29.61
N GLY A 2 -11.69 -6.85 29.24
CA GLY A 2 -11.49 -6.39 27.86
C GLY A 2 -10.68 -7.40 27.07
N MET A 3 -11.29 -8.09 26.11
CA MET A 3 -10.57 -8.97 25.20
C MET A 3 -10.05 -8.16 24.01
N PHE A 4 -8.76 -7.82 24.04
CA PHE A 4 -7.99 -7.53 22.83
C PHE A 4 -7.71 -8.85 22.11
N GLY A 5 -8.68 -9.32 21.33
CA GLY A 5 -8.42 -10.38 20.35
C GLY A 5 -7.57 -9.80 19.23
N ALA A 6 -6.37 -10.35 19.03
CA ALA A 6 -5.65 -10.20 17.78
C ALA A 6 -6.59 -10.64 16.65
N GLY A 7 -7.22 -9.69 15.97
CA GLY A 7 -8.20 -9.97 14.92
C GLY A 7 -7.48 -10.65 13.76
N SER A 8 -7.50 -11.98 13.73
CA SER A 8 -7.12 -12.75 12.56
C SER A 8 -8.07 -12.34 11.45
N ALA A 9 -7.53 -11.69 10.42
CA ALA A 9 -8.33 -11.40 9.23
C ALA A 9 -8.86 -12.73 8.67
N PRO A 10 -10.03 -12.73 8.00
CA PRO A 10 -10.60 -13.96 7.49
C PRO A 10 -9.61 -14.70 6.58
N PRO A 11 -9.52 -16.04 6.64
CA PRO A 11 -8.65 -16.81 5.78
C PRO A 11 -8.86 -16.45 4.30
N GLY A 12 -7.77 -16.41 3.53
CA GLY A 12 -7.82 -16.06 2.11
C GLY A 12 -7.91 -14.56 1.83
N THR A 13 -7.78 -13.72 2.85
CA THR A 13 -7.64 -12.26 2.71
C THR A 13 -6.19 -11.82 2.82
N ILE A 14 -5.85 -10.65 2.27
CA ILE A 14 -4.52 -10.05 2.37
C ILE A 14 -4.08 -9.96 3.83
N GLY A 15 -4.98 -9.58 4.74
CA GLY A 15 -4.73 -9.44 6.17
C GLY A 15 -4.41 -10.76 6.88
N SER A 16 -4.74 -11.90 6.27
CA SER A 16 -4.46 -13.24 6.82
C SER A 16 -3.09 -13.77 6.40
N ASP A 17 -2.49 -13.19 5.36
CA ASP A 17 -1.13 -13.49 4.92
C ASP A 17 -0.15 -12.39 5.38
N GLY A 18 0.87 -12.80 6.13
CA GLY A 18 1.83 -11.87 6.72
C GLY A 18 2.68 -11.14 5.69
N ASP A 19 3.13 -11.83 4.65
CA ASP A 19 4.00 -11.26 3.61
C ASP A 19 3.20 -10.27 2.74
N ALA A 20 1.99 -10.65 2.31
CA ALA A 20 1.08 -9.80 1.56
C ALA A 20 0.69 -8.55 2.36
N THR A 21 0.34 -8.71 3.65
CA THR A 21 0.00 -7.60 4.53
C THR A 21 1.15 -6.60 4.62
N ARG A 22 2.37 -7.09 4.89
CA ARG A 22 3.57 -6.25 5.03
C ARG A 22 3.88 -5.53 3.73
N TYR A 23 3.74 -6.20 2.58
CA TYR A 23 4.02 -5.59 1.29
C TYR A 23 3.00 -4.52 0.88
N VAL A 24 1.70 -4.79 1.03
CA VAL A 24 0.67 -3.77 0.75
C VAL A 24 0.86 -2.56 1.67
N LYS A 25 1.16 -2.79 2.96
CA LYS A 25 1.51 -1.70 3.89
C LYS A 25 2.73 -0.90 3.39
N HIS A 26 3.79 -1.57 2.97
CA HIS A 26 4.98 -0.91 2.40
C HIS A 26 4.63 0.00 1.21
N LEU A 27 3.77 -0.46 0.29
CA LEU A 27 3.32 0.34 -0.84
C LEU A 27 2.46 1.54 -0.43
N ILE A 28 1.56 1.37 0.56
CA ILE A 28 0.76 2.47 1.12
C ILE A 28 1.67 3.52 1.77
N ASP A 29 2.64 3.09 2.57
CA ASP A 29 3.60 3.98 3.24
C ASP A 29 4.42 4.75 2.20
N ARG A 30 4.93 4.07 1.16
CA ARG A 30 5.64 4.72 0.04
C ARG A 30 4.79 5.75 -0.70
N TYR A 31 3.53 5.43 -0.99
CA TYR A 31 2.62 6.39 -1.60
C TYR A 31 2.46 7.63 -0.72
N ASN A 32 2.27 7.44 0.59
CA ASN A 32 2.09 8.55 1.51
C ASN A 32 3.33 9.44 1.63
N GLU A 33 4.53 8.83 1.68
CA GLU A 33 5.81 9.56 1.64
C GLU A 33 5.90 10.48 0.42
N TYR A 34 5.60 9.94 -0.76
CA TYR A 34 5.74 10.71 -2.01
C TYR A 34 4.65 11.75 -2.16
N ALA A 35 3.41 11.39 -1.78
CA ALA A 35 2.25 12.24 -1.98
C ALA A 35 2.16 13.37 -0.94
N LYS A 36 2.81 13.24 0.23
CA LYS A 36 2.94 14.34 1.22
C LYS A 36 3.82 15.48 0.71
N SER A 37 4.82 15.17 -0.10
CA SER A 37 5.79 16.13 -0.64
C SER A 37 5.33 16.82 -1.93
N GLU A 38 4.05 16.69 -2.30
CA GLU A 38 3.47 17.35 -3.47
C GLU A 38 3.29 18.86 -3.20
N PRO A 39 4.01 19.75 -3.91
CA PRO A 39 3.95 21.19 -3.65
C PRO A 39 2.67 21.86 -4.17
N SER A 40 1.89 21.21 -5.03
CA SER A 40 0.66 21.77 -5.63
C SER A 40 -0.60 21.52 -4.80
N ARG A 41 -0.50 20.94 -3.60
CA ARG A 41 -1.68 20.63 -2.78
C ARG A 41 -2.17 21.87 -2.04
N THR A 42 -3.27 22.42 -2.54
CA THR A 42 -4.07 23.45 -1.85
C THR A 42 -4.75 22.95 -0.57
N ARG A 43 -4.92 21.62 -0.40
CA ARG A 43 -5.46 21.00 0.82
C ARG A 43 -4.40 20.22 1.58
N LYS A 44 -4.48 20.25 2.91
CA LYS A 44 -3.64 19.44 3.82
C LYS A 44 -3.67 17.97 3.39
N PHE A 45 -2.49 17.36 3.32
CA PHE A 45 -2.36 15.94 3.02
C PHE A 45 -3.03 15.09 4.10
N ALA A 46 -4.02 14.28 3.70
CA ALA A 46 -4.69 13.35 4.60
C ALA A 46 -4.34 11.90 4.24
N PHE A 47 -3.58 11.25 5.12
CA PHE A 47 -3.17 9.84 4.99
C PHE A 47 -4.38 8.90 4.86
N ALA A 48 -5.51 9.24 5.48
CA ALA A 48 -6.76 8.49 5.40
C ALA A 48 -7.32 8.36 3.97
N VAL A 49 -6.96 9.27 3.06
CA VAL A 49 -7.53 9.31 1.70
C VAL A 49 -7.16 8.07 0.90
N ILE A 50 -5.93 7.55 1.02
CA ILE A 50 -5.54 6.36 0.23
C ILE A 50 -6.33 5.12 0.67
N TYR A 51 -6.55 4.96 1.98
CA TYR A 51 -7.37 3.86 2.50
C TYR A 51 -8.80 3.92 1.98
N LYS A 52 -9.42 5.12 1.95
CA LYS A 52 -10.76 5.33 1.38
C LYS A 52 -10.81 5.10 -0.12
N VAL A 53 -9.75 5.42 -0.86
CA VAL A 53 -9.68 5.15 -2.29
C VAL A 53 -9.56 3.65 -2.57
N ILE A 54 -8.78 2.92 -1.77
CA ILE A 54 -8.70 1.45 -1.86
C ILE A 54 -10.07 0.84 -1.56
N GLU A 55 -10.71 1.27 -0.47
CA GLU A 55 -12.05 0.82 -0.08
C GLU A 55 -13.08 1.06 -1.19
N ARG A 56 -13.08 2.23 -1.82
CA ARG A 56 -13.97 2.52 -2.96
C ARG A 56 -13.67 1.68 -4.20
N LYS A 57 -12.41 1.33 -4.45
CA LYS A 57 -12.01 0.58 -5.65
C LYS A 57 -12.24 -0.93 -5.51
N PHE A 58 -11.99 -1.48 -4.32
CA PHE A 58 -12.02 -2.92 -4.07
C PHE A 58 -13.20 -3.36 -3.21
N GLY A 59 -14.03 -2.42 -2.75
CA GLY A 59 -15.26 -2.70 -2.01
C GLY A 59 -15.06 -3.00 -0.52
N SER A 60 -13.81 -3.07 -0.04
CA SER A 60 -13.52 -3.39 1.35
C SER A 60 -12.22 -2.77 1.85
N ASN A 61 -12.01 -2.80 3.17
CA ASN A 61 -10.73 -2.43 3.76
C ASN A 61 -9.60 -3.27 3.16
N TRP A 62 -8.45 -2.67 2.86
CA TRP A 62 -7.34 -3.34 2.19
C TRP A 62 -6.87 -4.65 2.85
N LYS A 63 -7.04 -4.81 4.17
CA LYS A 63 -6.74 -6.06 4.87
C LYS A 63 -7.78 -7.17 4.64
N LEU A 64 -9.01 -6.81 4.27
CA LEU A 64 -10.13 -7.74 4.05
C LEU A 64 -10.31 -8.10 2.58
N ILE A 65 -9.50 -7.53 1.68
CA ILE A 65 -9.50 -7.89 0.26
C ILE A 65 -8.98 -9.32 0.10
N SER A 66 -9.56 -10.09 -0.83
CA SER A 66 -9.11 -11.45 -1.14
C SER A 66 -7.66 -11.47 -1.64
N LEU A 67 -6.89 -12.50 -1.27
CA LEU A 67 -5.55 -12.74 -1.81
C LEU A 67 -5.54 -12.87 -3.34
N ASN A 68 -6.65 -13.33 -3.95
CA ASN A 68 -6.77 -13.40 -5.40
C ASN A 68 -6.68 -12.01 -6.07
N GLN A 69 -6.97 -10.94 -5.33
CA GLN A 69 -6.88 -9.56 -5.79
C GLN A 69 -5.60 -8.86 -5.29
N PHE A 70 -4.69 -9.59 -4.65
CA PHE A 70 -3.46 -9.01 -4.10
C PHE A 70 -2.62 -8.31 -5.19
N GLU A 71 -2.48 -8.94 -6.35
CA GLU A 71 -1.74 -8.36 -7.47
C GLU A 71 -2.41 -7.07 -7.97
N ASP A 72 -3.74 -7.05 -8.08
CA ASP A 72 -4.49 -5.86 -8.48
C ASP A 72 -4.32 -4.70 -7.49
N VAL A 73 -4.34 -4.99 -6.18
CA VAL A 73 -4.08 -4.01 -5.12
C VAL A 73 -2.66 -3.45 -5.26
N CYS A 74 -1.67 -4.33 -5.45
CA CYS A 74 -0.28 -3.94 -5.64
C CYS A 74 -0.11 -3.06 -6.89
N THR A 75 -0.63 -3.49 -8.03
CA THR A 75 -0.59 -2.75 -9.30
C THR A 75 -1.29 -1.40 -9.18
N PHE A 76 -2.43 -1.34 -8.50
CA PHE A 76 -3.12 -0.08 -8.23
C PHE A 76 -2.26 0.89 -7.41
N LEU A 77 -1.64 0.42 -6.32
CA LEU A 77 -0.79 1.24 -5.47
C LEU A 77 0.48 1.69 -6.20
N LYS A 78 1.17 0.78 -6.91
CA LYS A 78 2.35 1.08 -7.73
C LYS A 78 2.05 2.18 -8.76
N ASN A 79 0.92 2.08 -9.47
CA ASN A 79 0.46 3.11 -10.40
C ASN A 79 0.20 4.45 -9.72
N ARG A 80 -0.37 4.47 -8.51
CA ARG A 80 -0.58 5.69 -7.73
C ARG A 80 0.74 6.32 -7.30
N ILE A 81 1.71 5.52 -6.86
CA ILE A 81 3.07 5.98 -6.53
C ILE A 81 3.72 6.63 -7.75
N GLY A 82 3.69 5.96 -8.90
CA GLY A 82 4.29 6.47 -10.15
C GLY A 82 3.65 7.76 -10.66
N ARG A 83 2.40 8.06 -10.28
CA ARG A 83 1.71 9.30 -10.65
C ARG A 83 2.03 10.51 -9.75
N THR A 84 2.68 10.31 -8.61
CA THR A 84 3.18 11.42 -7.77
C THR A 84 4.32 12.15 -8.49
N ARG A 85 4.56 13.44 -8.19
CA ARG A 85 5.66 14.20 -8.78
C ARG A 85 7.01 13.57 -8.44
N ILE A 86 7.22 13.16 -7.19
CA ILE A 86 8.45 12.43 -6.80
C ILE A 86 8.56 11.11 -7.57
N GLY A 87 7.46 10.37 -7.70
CA GLY A 87 7.42 9.14 -8.49
C GLY A 87 7.83 9.36 -9.94
N LYS A 88 7.27 10.39 -10.58
CA LYS A 88 7.63 10.77 -11.97
C LYS A 88 9.10 11.20 -12.09
N LEU A 89 9.59 12.01 -11.16
CA LEU A 89 10.97 12.49 -11.15
C LEU A 89 11.97 11.35 -10.94
N ASN A 90 11.70 10.45 -9.99
CA ASN A 90 12.55 9.29 -9.75
C ASN A 90 12.53 8.33 -10.94
N ALA A 91 11.36 8.07 -11.53
CA ALA A 91 11.24 7.24 -12.73
C ALA A 91 12.02 7.83 -13.92
N ALA A 92 11.92 9.14 -14.13
CA ALA A 92 12.69 9.83 -15.18
C ALA A 92 14.22 9.73 -14.96
N LYS A 93 14.67 9.58 -13.72
CA LYS A 93 16.08 9.40 -13.34
C LYS A 93 16.51 7.93 -13.25
N GLY A 94 15.62 6.98 -13.51
CA GLY A 94 15.88 5.54 -13.35
C GLY A 94 16.00 5.07 -11.90
N TYR A 95 15.60 5.88 -10.92
CA TYR A 95 15.62 5.48 -9.51
C TYR A 95 14.42 4.57 -9.17
N PRO A 96 14.64 3.51 -8.37
CA PRO A 96 13.57 2.61 -7.95
C PRO A 96 12.56 3.34 -7.05
N LEU A 97 11.27 3.21 -7.39
CA LEU A 97 10.17 3.86 -6.63
C LEU A 97 9.76 3.07 -5.38
N PHE A 98 9.81 1.75 -5.48
CA PHE A 98 9.42 0.79 -4.45
C PHE A 98 10.20 -0.50 -4.66
N SER A 99 10.28 -1.33 -3.62
CA SER A 99 10.86 -2.67 -3.77
C SER A 99 9.85 -3.63 -4.42
N SER A 100 10.32 -4.58 -5.22
CA SER A 100 9.51 -5.71 -5.68
C SER A 100 9.09 -6.60 -4.50
N PHE A 101 8.01 -7.36 -4.67
CA PHE A 101 7.50 -8.24 -3.62
C PHE A 101 8.55 -9.24 -3.15
N GLU A 102 9.20 -9.94 -4.09
CA GLU A 102 10.26 -10.92 -3.82
C GLU A 102 11.44 -10.32 -3.05
N VAL A 103 11.94 -9.15 -3.50
CA VAL A 103 13.03 -8.44 -2.82
C VAL A 103 12.62 -8.01 -1.40
N PHE A 104 11.36 -7.59 -1.25
CA PHE A 104 10.83 -7.16 0.04
C PHE A 104 10.67 -8.33 1.02
N THR A 105 10.15 -9.47 0.58
CA THR A 105 9.97 -10.65 1.43
C THR A 105 11.31 -11.24 1.86
N ILE A 106 12.31 -11.28 0.97
CA ILE A 106 13.68 -11.71 1.31
C ILE A 106 14.27 -10.81 2.40
N LYS A 107 14.12 -9.48 2.28
CA LYS A 107 14.70 -8.52 3.22
C LYS A 107 14.05 -8.57 4.61
N ASN A 108 12.77 -8.91 4.70
CA ASN A 108 11.97 -8.85 5.93
C ASN A 108 11.70 -10.22 6.58
N ARG A 109 12.46 -11.27 6.19
CA ARG A 109 12.42 -12.62 6.78
C ARG A 109 13.40 -12.84 7.95
N LYS A 110 14.02 -11.78 8.48
CA LYS A 110 14.88 -11.87 9.67
C LYS A 110 14.07 -11.83 10.96
#